data_AF-A0A382GK50-F1
#
_entry.id   AF-A0A382GK50-F1
#
_cell.length_a   1.000
_cell.length_b   1.000
_cell.length_c   1.000
_cell.angle_alpha   90.00
_cell.angle_beta   90.00
_cell.angle_gamma   90.00
#
_symmetry.space_group_name_H-M   'P 1'
#
loop_
_entity.id
_entity.type
_entity.pdbx_description
1 polymer ?
#
loop_
_entity_poly.entity_id
_entity_poly.type
_entity_poly.pdbx_seq_one_letter_code
_entity_poly.pdbx_strand_id
1 'polypeptide(L)'
;NDTCWRMVLDLNKCLFDFDGAGQPRQKPLRYLAVVDGIIGGEGNGPMAPDAKPCGTILAGTHPAAVDMAATTLMGFDWQKLKLLENSFKIQKRNFIPFQSSEISLSSNNPEWDGPLGQAGDRFAFRPHFGWVGAIEREPEDQARL
;
A
#
# COMPACT_ATOMS: atom_id res chain seq x y z
N ASN A 1 2.58 6.33 -16.80
CA ASN A 1 3.77 5.45 -16.85
C ASN A 1 3.30 4.02 -16.63
N ASP A 2 3.63 3.07 -17.52
CA ASP A 2 3.16 1.67 -17.44
C ASP A 2 4.28 0.63 -17.22
N THR A 3 5.53 1.08 -17.03
CA THR A 3 6.69 0.19 -16.91
C THR A 3 7.20 0.10 -15.48
N CYS A 4 7.16 1.21 -14.73
CA CYS A 4 7.73 1.28 -13.38
C CYS A 4 7.10 0.24 -12.41
N TRP A 5 5.79 0.12 -12.40
CA TRP A 5 5.11 -0.82 -11.51
C TRP A 5 5.46 -2.28 -11.81
N ARG A 6 5.64 -2.64 -13.09
CA ARG A 6 6.06 -3.99 -13.50
C ARG A 6 7.45 -4.33 -12.97
N MET A 7 8.38 -3.38 -13.11
CA MET A 7 9.73 -3.51 -12.56
C MET A 7 9.72 -3.71 -11.04
N VAL A 8 8.91 -2.94 -10.30
CA VAL A 8 8.79 -3.11 -8.84
C VAL A 8 8.28 -4.51 -8.49
N LEU A 9 7.28 -5.02 -9.20
CA LEU A 9 6.78 -6.38 -8.98
C LEU A 9 7.82 -7.44 -9.35
N ASP A 10 8.59 -7.25 -10.43
CA ASP A 10 9.64 -8.19 -10.83
C ASP A 10 10.81 -8.22 -9.82
N LEU A 11 11.19 -7.07 -9.26
CA LEU A 11 12.18 -7.01 -8.17
C LEU A 11 11.67 -7.74 -6.91
N ASN A 12 10.40 -7.61 -6.58
CA ASN A 12 9.81 -8.36 -5.46
C ASN A 12 9.80 -9.88 -5.73
N LYS A 13 9.48 -10.33 -6.95
CA LYS A 13 9.61 -11.75 -7.31
C LYS A 13 11.03 -12.26 -7.06
N CYS A 14 12.04 -11.49 -7.49
CA CYS A 14 13.44 -11.84 -7.25
C CYS A 14 13.75 -11.91 -5.75
N LEU A 15 13.34 -10.92 -4.97
CA LEU A 15 13.59 -10.84 -3.53
C LEU A 15 12.95 -12.00 -2.76
N PHE A 16 11.71 -12.34 -3.08
CA PHE A 16 10.92 -13.36 -2.38
C PHE A 16 11.33 -14.78 -2.77
N ASP A 17 11.79 -15.00 -4.00
CA ASP A 17 12.16 -16.33 -4.47
C ASP A 17 13.65 -16.66 -4.32
N PHE A 18 14.53 -15.65 -4.31
CA PHE A 18 15.99 -15.86 -4.33
C PHE A 18 16.71 -15.15 -3.19
N ASP A 19 17.84 -15.71 -2.78
CA ASP A 19 18.74 -15.13 -1.79
C ASP A 19 19.77 -14.16 -2.41
N GLY A 20 20.68 -13.63 -1.59
CA GLY A 20 21.70 -12.68 -2.03
C GLY A 20 22.73 -13.26 -3.02
N ALA A 21 22.81 -14.59 -3.15
CA ALA A 21 23.63 -15.27 -4.15
C ALA A 21 22.83 -15.65 -5.41
N GLY A 22 21.56 -15.26 -5.48
CA GLY A 22 20.66 -15.60 -6.58
C GLY A 22 20.18 -17.05 -6.58
N GLN A 23 20.33 -17.77 -5.46
CA GLN A 23 19.85 -19.16 -5.33
C GLN A 23 18.40 -19.18 -4.82
N PRO A 24 17.56 -20.15 -5.25
CA PRO A 24 16.21 -20.29 -4.73
C PRO A 24 16.22 -20.42 -3.20
N ARG A 25 15.36 -19.66 -2.53
CA ARG A 25 15.24 -19.70 -1.08
C ARG A 25 14.71 -21.06 -0.62
N GLN A 26 15.33 -21.60 0.43
CA GLN A 26 14.85 -22.82 1.10
C GLN A 26 13.77 -22.54 2.15
N LYS A 27 13.69 -21.30 2.63
CA LYS A 27 12.70 -20.84 3.62
C LYS A 27 12.07 -19.54 3.14
N PRO A 28 10.79 -19.29 3.45
CA PRO A 28 10.14 -18.02 3.13
C PRO A 28 10.93 -16.83 3.68
N LEU A 29 10.98 -15.74 2.92
CA LEU A 29 11.57 -14.49 3.38
C LEU A 29 10.80 -13.98 4.60
N ARG A 30 11.53 -13.62 5.66
CA ARG A 30 10.99 -12.81 6.75
C ARG A 30 11.09 -11.35 6.34
N TYR A 31 9.96 -10.66 6.28
CA TYR A 31 9.87 -9.28 5.88
C TYR A 31 9.14 -8.48 6.95
N LEU A 32 9.59 -7.25 7.19
CA LEU A 32 8.92 -6.27 8.03
C LEU A 32 9.06 -4.92 7.33
N ALA A 33 7.95 -4.38 6.85
CA ALA A 33 7.87 -2.98 6.44
C ALA A 33 7.41 -2.15 7.63
N VAL A 34 8.06 -1.01 7.80
CA VAL A 34 7.68 0.03 8.76
C VAL A 34 7.61 1.33 7.98
N VAL A 35 6.47 2.00 8.02
CA VAL A 35 6.24 3.32 7.42
C VAL A 35 6.12 4.33 8.54
N ASP A 36 7.03 5.30 8.54
CA ASP A 36 6.92 6.46 9.40
C ASP A 36 5.95 7.47 8.78
N GLY A 37 4.74 7.51 9.32
CA GLY A 37 3.70 8.48 9.00
C GLY A 37 3.45 9.44 10.16
N ILE A 38 4.41 9.71 11.04
CA ILE A 38 4.22 10.72 12.10
C ILE A 38 3.90 12.07 11.45
N ILE A 39 4.70 12.44 10.45
CA ILE A 39 4.43 13.55 9.53
C ILE A 39 4.55 13.02 8.10
N GLY A 40 3.41 12.86 7.43
CA GLY A 40 3.36 12.54 6.00
C GLY A 40 3.58 13.77 5.11
N GLY A 41 3.78 13.53 3.82
CA GLY A 41 3.82 14.58 2.80
C GLY A 41 2.64 14.47 1.83
N GLU A 42 1.93 15.57 1.60
CA GLU A 42 0.85 15.67 0.61
C GLU A 42 1.13 16.75 -0.44
N GLY A 43 0.33 16.81 -1.51
CA GLY A 43 0.46 17.84 -2.54
C GLY A 43 1.72 17.67 -3.39
N ASN A 44 2.61 18.65 -3.42
CA ASN A 44 3.72 18.74 -4.40
C ASN A 44 4.94 17.84 -4.08
N GLY A 45 4.72 16.68 -3.46
CA GLY A 45 5.75 15.65 -3.25
C GLY A 45 6.22 14.98 -4.57
N PRO A 46 7.43 14.41 -4.62
CA PRO A 46 8.41 14.30 -3.53
C PRO A 46 9.29 15.55 -3.36
N MET A 47 9.27 16.50 -4.31
CA MET A 47 10.19 17.64 -4.33
C MET A 47 9.87 18.70 -3.28
N ALA A 48 8.58 19.00 -3.08
CA ALA A 48 8.13 20.03 -2.15
C ALA A 48 6.76 19.65 -1.53
N PRO A 49 6.68 18.56 -0.76
CA PRO A 49 5.42 18.15 -0.13
C PRO A 49 5.01 19.13 0.99
N ASP A 50 3.72 19.30 1.17
CA ASP A 50 3.14 19.94 2.36
C ASP A 50 3.15 18.94 3.52
N ALA A 51 3.59 19.39 4.70
CA ALA A 51 3.59 18.55 5.90
C ALA A 51 2.16 18.23 6.33
N LYS A 52 1.87 16.94 6.55
CA LYS A 52 0.58 16.45 7.01
C LYS A 52 0.75 15.62 8.28
N PRO A 53 0.46 16.17 9.47
CA PRO A 53 0.56 15.43 10.72
C PRO A 53 -0.46 14.28 10.74
N CYS A 54 0.02 13.04 10.72
CA CYS A 54 -0.85 11.85 10.78
C CYS A 54 -0.62 11.06 12.08
N GLY A 55 0.51 11.26 12.76
CA GLY A 55 0.78 10.69 14.09
C GLY A 55 0.78 9.16 14.13
N THR A 56 1.09 8.51 13.00
CA THR A 56 0.87 7.08 12.82
C THR A 56 2.14 6.37 12.34
N ILE A 57 2.42 5.20 12.90
CA ILE A 57 3.39 4.26 12.35
C ILE A 57 2.60 3.06 11.81
N LEU A 58 2.84 2.70 10.56
CA LEU A 58 2.27 1.47 9.99
C LEU A 58 3.36 0.41 9.94
N ALA A 59 3.04 -0.80 10.35
CA ALA A 59 3.95 -1.93 10.28
C ALA A 59 3.22 -3.18 9.85
N GLY A 60 3.91 -4.03 9.07
CA GLY A 60 3.35 -5.28 8.61
C GLY A 60 4.40 -6.16 7.98
N THR A 61 4.06 -7.45 7.83
CA THR A 61 5.02 -8.47 7.39
C THR A 61 5.01 -8.72 5.88
N HIS A 62 4.21 -7.96 5.13
CA HIS A 62 4.14 -8.06 3.68
C HIS A 62 4.02 -6.65 3.05
N PRO A 63 4.87 -6.29 2.07
CA PRO A 63 4.91 -4.93 1.52
C PRO A 63 3.57 -4.51 0.89
N ALA A 64 2.94 -5.38 0.08
CA ALA A 64 1.66 -5.05 -0.54
C ALA A 64 0.53 -4.79 0.48
N ALA A 65 0.55 -5.44 1.65
CA ALA A 65 -0.45 -5.20 2.68
C ALA A 65 -0.22 -3.83 3.36
N VAL A 66 1.05 -3.49 3.64
CA VAL A 66 1.42 -2.20 4.24
C VAL A 66 1.12 -1.05 3.28
N ASP A 67 1.47 -1.18 2.01
CA ASP A 67 1.22 -0.13 1.00
C ASP A 67 -0.28 0.05 0.74
N MET A 68 -1.07 -1.03 0.73
CA MET A 68 -2.53 -0.93 0.62
C MET A 68 -3.13 -0.28 1.86
N ALA A 69 -2.66 -0.62 3.07
CA ALA A 69 -3.09 0.01 4.31
C ALA A 69 -2.78 1.50 4.30
N ALA A 70 -1.55 1.89 3.94
CA ALA A 70 -1.14 3.28 3.82
C ALA A 70 -2.01 4.03 2.81
N THR A 71 -2.19 3.50 1.61
CA THR A 71 -3.03 4.10 0.55
C THR A 71 -4.47 4.29 1.03
N THR A 72 -5.02 3.28 1.69
CA THR A 72 -6.40 3.31 2.20
C THR A 72 -6.54 4.40 3.25
N LEU A 73 -5.64 4.46 4.23
CA LEU A 73 -5.68 5.43 5.32
C LEU A 73 -5.43 6.87 4.83
N MET A 74 -4.63 7.04 3.77
CA MET A 74 -4.44 8.32 3.09
C MET A 74 -5.72 8.84 2.42
N GLY A 75 -6.72 7.99 2.20
CA GLY A 75 -7.99 8.34 1.54
C GLY A 75 -8.02 8.04 0.04
N PHE A 76 -7.05 7.31 -0.49
CA PHE A 76 -6.99 6.95 -1.90
C PHE A 76 -7.61 5.57 -2.18
N ASP A 77 -7.92 5.35 -3.44
CA ASP A 77 -8.35 4.07 -4.00
C ASP A 77 -7.13 3.27 -4.47
N TRP A 78 -6.80 2.21 -3.76
CA TRP A 78 -5.69 1.34 -4.11
C TRP A 78 -5.91 0.62 -5.45
N GLN A 79 -7.16 0.43 -5.89
CA GLN A 79 -7.47 -0.23 -7.16
C GLN A 79 -7.10 0.66 -8.35
N LYS A 80 -7.04 1.98 -8.16
CA LYS A 80 -6.56 2.94 -9.17
C LYS A 80 -5.03 3.03 -9.23
N LEU A 81 -4.34 2.56 -8.18
CA LEU A 81 -2.88 2.44 -8.18
C LEU A 81 -2.45 1.14 -8.88
N LYS A 82 -1.99 1.25 -10.13
CA LYS A 82 -1.55 0.11 -10.94
C LYS A 82 -0.62 -0.86 -10.23
N LEU A 83 0.30 -0.37 -9.38
CA LEU A 83 1.20 -1.23 -8.61
C LEU A 83 0.41 -2.19 -7.69
N LEU A 84 -0.48 -1.65 -6.87
CA LEU A 84 -1.29 -2.44 -5.94
C LEU A 84 -2.33 -3.27 -6.67
N GLU A 85 -3.06 -2.67 -7.59
CA GLU A 85 -4.09 -3.38 -8.36
C GLU A 85 -3.51 -4.61 -9.08
N ASN A 86 -2.35 -4.48 -9.72
CA ASN A 86 -1.73 -5.58 -10.45
C ASN A 86 -0.93 -6.53 -9.56
N SER A 87 -0.56 -6.14 -8.32
CA SER A 87 0.10 -7.05 -7.40
C SER A 87 -0.80 -8.24 -7.03
N PHE A 88 -2.11 -8.01 -6.89
CA PHE A 88 -3.11 -9.06 -6.65
C PHE A 88 -3.53 -9.85 -7.89
N LYS A 89 -3.01 -9.50 -9.07
CA LYS A 89 -3.29 -10.18 -10.36
C LYS A 89 -2.11 -11.02 -10.87
N ILE A 90 -1.04 -11.16 -10.08
CA ILE A 90 0.15 -11.92 -10.50
C ILE A 90 -0.18 -13.40 -10.63
N GLN A 91 0.05 -13.96 -11.82
CA GLN A 91 -0.17 -15.40 -12.07
C GLN A 91 1.10 -16.23 -11.87
N LYS A 92 2.24 -15.75 -12.37
CA LYS A 92 3.51 -16.48 -12.36
C LYS A 92 4.44 -15.92 -11.28
N ARG A 93 4.99 -16.82 -10.45
CA ARG A 93 5.84 -16.48 -9.30
C ARG A 93 5.14 -15.46 -8.40
N ASN A 94 3.87 -15.75 -8.10
CA ASN A 94 3.08 -14.90 -7.21
C ASN A 94 3.67 -14.98 -5.80
N PHE A 95 4.09 -13.84 -5.28
CA PHE A 95 4.65 -13.71 -3.93
C PHE A 95 3.62 -13.18 -2.93
N ILE A 96 2.37 -12.95 -3.34
CA ILE A 96 1.27 -12.50 -2.49
C ILE A 96 0.37 -13.70 -2.15
N PRO A 97 0.46 -14.24 -0.93
CA PRO A 97 -0.25 -15.47 -0.55
C PRO A 97 -1.67 -15.24 -0.02
N PHE A 98 -2.22 -14.03 -0.19
CA PHE A 98 -3.51 -13.61 0.35
C PHE A 98 -4.28 -12.72 -0.63
N GLN A 99 -5.58 -12.60 -0.41
CA GLN A 99 -6.48 -11.67 -1.11
C GLN A 99 -6.48 -10.30 -0.43
N SER A 100 -6.82 -9.26 -1.19
CA SER A 100 -6.93 -7.90 -0.66
C SER A 100 -7.95 -7.78 0.48
N SER A 101 -9.01 -8.59 0.47
CA SER A 101 -10.06 -8.65 1.50
C SER A 101 -9.60 -9.27 2.83
N GLU A 102 -8.48 -10.01 2.83
CA GLU A 102 -7.94 -10.65 4.04
C GLU A 102 -7.07 -9.70 4.86
N ILE A 103 -6.80 -8.49 4.37
CA ILE A 103 -6.00 -7.48 5.09
C ILE A 103 -6.86 -6.83 6.16
N SER A 104 -6.37 -6.84 7.40
CA SER A 104 -6.96 -6.17 8.55
C SER A 104 -5.96 -5.24 9.22
N LEU A 105 -6.49 -4.24 9.91
CA LEU A 105 -5.74 -3.34 10.78
C LEU A 105 -5.87 -3.81 12.23
N SER A 106 -4.76 -3.71 12.95
CA SER A 106 -4.70 -3.80 14.41
C SER A 106 -3.94 -2.59 14.92
N SER A 107 -4.56 -1.83 15.80
CA SER A 107 -4.13 -0.51 16.21
C SER A 107 -4.21 -0.35 17.73
N ASN A 108 -3.46 0.60 18.25
CA ASN A 108 -3.66 1.09 19.62
C ASN A 108 -4.91 1.98 19.74
N ASN A 109 -5.54 2.35 18.62
CA ASN A 109 -6.85 2.97 18.58
C ASN A 109 -7.91 1.93 18.10
N PRO A 110 -8.80 1.46 19.00
CA PRO A 110 -9.81 0.44 18.66
C PRO A 110 -10.74 0.81 17.51
N GLU A 111 -10.94 2.10 17.21
CA GLU A 111 -11.77 2.55 16.09
C GLU A 111 -11.18 2.22 14.71
N TRP A 112 -9.91 1.80 14.69
CA TRP A 112 -9.18 1.45 13.48
C TRP A 112 -9.04 -0.07 13.33
N ASP A 113 -9.43 -0.84 14.34
CA ASP A 113 -9.35 -2.29 14.31
C ASP A 113 -10.38 -2.88 13.35
N GLY A 114 -9.97 -3.89 12.58
CA GLY A 114 -10.87 -4.65 11.72
C GLY A 114 -10.43 -4.71 10.25
N PRO A 115 -11.32 -5.18 9.35
CA PRO A 115 -11.02 -5.30 7.93
C PRO A 115 -10.63 -3.96 7.32
N LEU A 116 -9.58 -3.94 6.49
CA LEU A 116 -9.07 -2.70 5.90
C LEU A 116 -10.12 -1.95 5.06
N GLY A 117 -11.04 -2.67 4.43
CA GLY A 117 -12.16 -2.07 3.70
C GLY A 117 -13.02 -1.12 4.55
N GLN A 118 -13.17 -1.41 5.85
CA GLN A 118 -13.95 -0.60 6.79
C GLN A 118 -13.15 0.56 7.40
N ALA A 119 -11.83 0.62 7.14
CA ALA A 119 -10.99 1.66 7.72
C ALA A 119 -11.32 3.06 7.20
N GLY A 120 -11.98 3.18 6.04
CA GLY A 120 -12.37 4.47 5.47
C GLY A 120 -11.18 5.33 5.06
N ASP A 121 -11.41 6.65 4.96
CA ASP A 121 -10.38 7.67 4.89
C ASP A 121 -10.13 8.21 6.31
N ARG A 122 -8.87 8.25 6.75
CA ARG A 122 -8.50 8.76 8.09
C ARG A 122 -7.73 10.07 8.05
N PHE A 123 -7.10 10.39 6.92
CA PHE A 123 -6.19 11.53 6.84
C PHE A 123 -6.57 12.53 5.75
N ALA A 124 -7.31 12.13 4.72
CA ALA A 124 -7.73 12.95 3.59
C ALA A 124 -6.54 13.66 2.91
N PHE A 125 -5.60 12.88 2.38
CA PHE A 125 -4.43 13.43 1.70
C PHE A 125 -4.83 14.14 0.41
N ARG A 126 -4.22 15.30 0.14
CA ARG A 126 -4.26 15.94 -1.18
C ARG A 126 -3.30 15.21 -2.13
N PRO A 127 -3.76 14.68 -3.26
CA PRO A 127 -2.85 14.10 -4.24
C PRO A 127 -2.01 15.19 -4.90
N HIS A 128 -0.87 14.80 -5.43
CA HIS A 128 -0.08 15.67 -6.31
C HIS A 128 -0.90 16.08 -7.53
N PHE A 129 -0.72 17.30 -8.06
CA PHE A 129 -1.57 17.84 -9.14
C PHE A 129 -1.66 16.91 -10.38
N GLY A 130 -0.57 16.22 -10.70
CA GLY A 130 -0.51 15.25 -11.81
C GLY A 130 -1.28 13.94 -11.57
N TRP A 131 -1.84 13.74 -10.38
CA TRP A 131 -2.61 12.56 -9.97
C TRP A 131 -4.05 12.90 -9.56
N VAL A 132 -4.44 14.18 -9.59
CA VAL A 132 -5.80 14.62 -9.27
C VAL A 132 -6.80 13.98 -10.25
N GLY A 133 -7.87 13.40 -9.70
CA GLY A 133 -8.90 12.66 -10.41
C GLY A 133 -8.50 11.24 -10.84
N ALA A 134 -7.27 10.80 -10.53
CA ALA A 134 -6.75 9.52 -11.00
C ALA A 134 -6.67 8.45 -9.91
N ILE A 135 -6.65 8.82 -8.62
CA ILE A 135 -6.41 7.88 -7.50
C ILE A 135 -7.37 8.04 -6.33
N GLU A 136 -8.20 9.07 -6.35
CA GLU A 136 -9.21 9.33 -5.34
C GLU A 136 -10.35 8.31 -5.44
N ARG A 137 -11.00 8.02 -4.31
CA ARG A 137 -12.21 7.20 -4.31
C ARG A 137 -13.36 7.98 -4.95
N GLU A 138 -14.22 7.29 -5.68
CA GLU A 138 -15.45 7.91 -6.18
C GLU A 138 -16.39 8.23 -5.00
N PRO A 139 -17.21 9.29 -5.10
CA PRO A 139 -18.20 9.61 -4.08
C PRO A 139 -19.17 8.45 -3.76
N GLU A 140 -19.44 7.58 -4.74
CA GLU A 140 -20.34 6.42 -4.59
C GLU A 140 -19.72 5.30 -3.73
N ASP A 141 -18.39 5.17 -3.71
CA ASP A 141 -17.68 4.16 -2.93
C ASP A 141 -17.62 4.51 -1.44
N GLN A 142 -17.81 5.79 -1.08
CA GLN A 142 -17.91 6.23 0.31
C GLN A 142 -19.24 5.83 0.97
N ALA A 143 -20.29 5.55 0.17
CA ALA A 143 -21.63 5.22 0.66
C ALA A 143 -21.89 3.69 0.79
N ARG A 144 -20.92 2.85 0.38
CA ARG A 144 -21.01 1.38 0.45
C ARG A 144 -20.21 0.76 1.60
N LEU A 145 -19.69 1.58 2.51
CA LEU A 145 -18.97 1.17 3.71
C LEU A 145 -19.86 1.28 4.96
#